data_AF-A0A7X3P1Z4-F1
#
_entry.id   AF-A0A7X3P1Z4-F1
#
_cell.length_a   1.000
_cell.length_b   1.000
_cell.length_c   1.000
_cell.angle_alpha   90.00
_cell.angle_beta   90.00
_cell.angle_gamma   90.00
#
_symmetry.space_group_name_H-M   'P 1'
#
loop_
_entity.id
_entity.type
_entity.pdbx_description
1 polymer ?
#
loop_
_entity_poly.entity_id
_entity_poly.type
_entity_poly.pdbx_seq_one_letter_code
_entity_poly.pdbx_strand_id
1 'polypeptide(L)'
;MIPIDLSDKVAVITGGSGALGRVMVRTLAEAGASDAHYWRKVPMQRRGTAQEIANTVLFLASDLASYITGAYIPVCGGNVMPTI
;
A
#
# COMPACT_ATOMS: atom_id res chain seq x y z
N MET A 1 -23.76 19.63 -8.25
CA MET A 1 -22.73 18.82 -7.56
C MET A 1 -22.63 19.38 -6.14
N ILE A 2 -22.70 18.54 -5.11
CA ILE A 2 -22.60 19.03 -3.72
C ILE A 2 -21.11 19.34 -3.47
N PRO A 3 -20.74 20.55 -3.05
CA PRO A 3 -19.36 20.86 -2.70
C PRO A 3 -18.98 20.12 -1.41
N ILE A 4 -17.89 19.35 -1.46
CA ILE A 4 -17.34 18.62 -0.32
C ILE A 4 -15.95 19.22 -0.05
N ASP A 5 -15.74 19.71 1.18
CA ASP A 5 -14.44 20.16 1.68
C ASP A 5 -13.96 19.19 2.77
N LEU A 6 -12.78 18.62 2.56
CA LEU A 6 -12.11 17.64 3.40
C LEU A 6 -10.76 18.15 3.91
N SER A 7 -10.48 19.45 3.79
CA SER A 7 -9.17 20.04 4.15
C SER A 7 -8.74 19.73 5.60
N ASP A 8 -9.70 19.70 6.54
CA ASP A 8 -9.46 19.35 7.96
C ASP A 8 -9.74 17.87 8.29
N LYS A 9 -9.88 17.02 7.26
CA LYS A 9 -10.29 15.62 7.42
C LYS A 9 -9.25 14.66 6.83
N VAL A 10 -9.28 13.46 7.38
CA VAL A 10 -8.46 12.34 6.94
C VAL A 10 -9.38 11.29 6.33
N ALA A 11 -9.13 10.92 5.06
CA ALA A 11 -9.84 9.87 4.37
C ALA A 11 -8.94 8.63 4.22
N VAL A 12 -9.48 7.44 4.49
CA VAL A 12 -8.77 6.16 4.30
C VAL A 12 -9.51 5.36 3.23
N ILE A 13 -8.77 4.91 2.22
CA ILE A 13 -9.32 4.14 1.10
C ILE A 13 -8.64 2.78 1.07
N THR A 14 -9.39 1.72 1.30
CA THR A 14 -8.92 0.35 1.10
C THR A 14 -9.11 -0.03 -0.37
N GLY A 15 -8.05 -0.48 -1.06
CA GLY A 15 -8.13 -0.86 -2.48
C GLY A 15 -8.04 0.30 -3.50
N GLY A 16 -7.33 1.39 -3.19
CA GLY A 16 -7.20 2.57 -4.06
C GLY A 16 -6.57 2.34 -5.44
N SER A 17 -5.99 1.17 -5.71
CA SER A 17 -5.42 0.80 -7.01
C SER A 17 -6.43 0.21 -8.00
N GLY A 18 -7.67 -0.08 -7.58
CA GLY A 18 -8.73 -0.55 -8.47
C GLY A 18 -9.35 0.55 -9.34
N ALA A 19 -10.18 0.20 -10.33
CA ALA A 19 -10.84 1.17 -11.21
C ALA A 19 -11.67 2.20 -10.43
N LEU A 20 -12.49 1.75 -9.49
CA LEU A 20 -13.28 2.62 -8.60
C LEU A 20 -12.39 3.27 -7.53
N GLY A 21 -11.45 2.50 -6.97
CA GLY A 21 -10.51 2.99 -5.95
C GLY A 21 -9.73 4.21 -6.40
N ARG A 22 -9.25 4.23 -7.66
CA ARG A 22 -8.53 5.36 -8.24
C ARG A 22 -9.41 6.61 -8.37
N VAL A 23 -10.67 6.43 -8.79
CA VAL A 23 -11.63 7.54 -8.87
C VAL A 23 -11.86 8.11 -7.47
N MET A 24 -12.05 7.26 -6.46
CA MET A 24 -12.22 7.71 -5.07
C MET A 24 -10.98 8.43 -4.52
N VAL A 25 -9.77 7.89 -4.74
CA VAL A 25 -8.50 8.54 -4.35
C VAL A 25 -8.42 9.94 -4.94
N ARG A 26 -8.68 10.06 -6.24
CA ARG A 26 -8.61 11.33 -6.95
C ARG A 26 -9.64 12.33 -6.45
N THR A 27 -10.91 11.93 -6.36
CA THR A 27 -11.99 12.82 -5.91
C THR A 27 -11.79 13.28 -4.46
N LEU A 28 -11.31 12.41 -3.58
CA LEU A 28 -11.05 12.78 -2.18
C LEU A 28 -9.82 13.69 -2.07
N ALA A 29 -8.77 13.47 -2.85
CA ALA A 29 -7.62 14.37 -2.92
C ALA A 29 -8.01 15.76 -3.47
N GLU A 30 -8.85 15.82 -4.52
CA GLU A 30 -9.39 17.07 -5.08
C GLU A 30 -10.26 17.83 -4.06
N ALA A 31 -10.92 17.13 -3.15
CA ALA A 31 -11.69 17.72 -2.05
C ALA A 31 -10.81 18.14 -0.85
N GLY A 32 -9.48 18.05 -0.94
CA GLY A 32 -8.56 18.46 0.12
C GLY A 32 -8.28 17.39 1.17
N ALA A 33 -8.70 16.14 0.95
CA ALA A 33 -8.42 15.07 1.91
C ALA A 33 -6.91 14.86 2.05
N SER A 34 -6.42 15.01 3.28
CA SER A 34 -5.04 14.65 3.60
C SER A 34 -4.91 13.12 3.59
N ASP A 35 -3.82 12.65 2.99
CA ASP A 35 -3.46 11.24 3.05
C ASP A 35 -3.18 10.95 4.54
N ALA A 36 -4.06 10.17 5.17
CA ALA A 36 -3.76 9.59 6.47
C ALA A 36 -2.36 9.01 6.33
N HIS A 37 -1.42 9.36 7.21
CA HIS A 37 -0.09 8.76 7.16
C HIS A 37 -0.22 7.27 7.48
N TYR A 38 -0.67 6.47 6.52
CA TYR A 38 -0.96 5.05 6.65
C TYR A 38 0.30 4.31 7.09
N TRP A 39 1.46 4.79 6.65
CA TRP A 39 2.76 4.33 7.10
C TRP A 39 2.96 4.47 8.61
N ARG A 40 2.29 5.40 9.32
CA ARG A 40 2.32 5.44 10.80
C ARG A 40 1.66 4.24 11.46
N LYS A 41 0.84 3.47 10.74
CA LYS A 41 0.28 2.20 11.22
C LYS A 41 1.10 0.98 10.76
N VAL A 42 2.02 1.19 9.82
CA VAL A 42 2.95 0.15 9.36
C VAL A 42 4.11 0.05 10.36
N PRO A 43 4.52 -1.14 10.83
CA PRO A 43 5.60 -1.27 11.81
C PRO A 43 6.90 -0.55 11.43
N MET A 44 7.29 -0.58 10.15
CA MET A 44 8.47 0.14 9.67
C MET A 44 8.31 1.67 9.56
N GLN A 45 7.13 2.22 9.84
CA GLN A 45 6.85 3.67 9.89
C GLN A 45 7.18 4.44 8.61
N ARG A 46 7.32 3.75 7.47
CA ARG A 46 7.61 4.35 6.17
C ARG A 46 6.92 3.60 5.05
N ARG A 47 6.80 4.26 3.90
CA ARG A 47 6.42 3.60 2.65
C ARG A 47 7.57 2.70 2.19
N GLY A 48 7.21 1.54 1.66
CA GLY A 48 8.13 0.73 0.87
C GLY A 48 8.44 1.40 -0.46
N THR A 49 9.58 1.08 -1.04
CA THR A 49 10.03 1.55 -2.34
C THR A 49 9.81 0.47 -3.40
N ALA A 50 9.71 0.87 -4.67
CA ALA A 50 9.67 -0.09 -5.78
C ALA A 50 10.90 -1.01 -5.82
N GLN A 51 12.06 -0.47 -5.42
CA GLN A 51 13.32 -1.23 -5.38
C GLN A 51 13.27 -2.38 -4.36
N GLU A 52 12.61 -2.19 -3.21
CA GLU A 52 12.47 -3.26 -2.22
C GLU A 52 11.63 -4.44 -2.76
N ILE A 53 10.59 -4.15 -3.54
CA ILE A 53 9.84 -5.19 -4.25
C ILE A 53 10.72 -5.89 -5.29
N ALA A 54 11.44 -5.11 -6.11
CA ALA A 54 12.32 -5.64 -7.14
C ALA A 54 13.42 -6.55 -6.57
N ASN A 55 13.99 -6.17 -5.42
CA ASN A 55 15.01 -6.97 -4.74
C ASN A 55 14.44 -8.32 -4.25
N THR A 56 13.22 -8.35 -3.71
CA THR A 56 12.57 -9.62 -3.32
C THR A 56 12.29 -10.50 -4.54
N VAL A 57 11.85 -9.93 -5.65
CA VAL A 57 11.66 -10.67 -6.91
C VAL A 57 12.99 -11.23 -7.41
N LEU A 58 14.06 -10.43 -7.39
CA LEU A 58 15.39 -10.87 -7.79
C LEU A 58 15.90 -12.03 -6.91
N PHE A 59 15.70 -11.96 -5.59
CA PHE A 59 16.01 -13.04 -4.67
C PHE A 59 15.25 -14.33 -5.04
N LEU A 60 13.93 -14.23 -5.22
CA LEU A 60 13.07 -15.37 -5.58
C LEU A 60 13.41 -15.98 -6.94
N ALA A 61 13.92 -15.19 -7.87
CA ALA A 61 14.36 -15.64 -9.19
C ALA A 61 15.78 -16.24 -9.21
N SER A 62 16.54 -16.10 -8.11
CA SER A 62 17.91 -16.58 -8.00
C SER A 62 18.01 -17.99 -7.40
N ASP A 63 19.17 -18.64 -7.57
CA ASP A 63 19.47 -19.94 -6.97
C ASP A 63 19.41 -19.94 -5.42
N LEU A 64 19.48 -18.76 -4.79
CA LEU A 64 19.33 -18.61 -3.33
C LEU A 64 17.94 -19.04 -2.84
N ALA A 65 16.93 -19.01 -3.71
CA ALA A 65 15.57 -19.45 -3.42
C ALA A 65 15.28 -20.88 -3.92
N SER A 66 16.30 -21.68 -4.21
CA SER A 66 16.18 -23.02 -4.83
C SER A 66 15.26 -24.01 -4.12
N TYR A 67 14.96 -23.81 -2.83
CA TYR A 67 14.03 -24.64 -2.05
C TYR A 67 12.76 -23.89 -1.59
N ILE A 68 12.54 -22.66 -2.07
CA ILE A 68 11.37 -21.84 -1.75
C ILE A 68 10.37 -21.95 -2.89
N THR A 69 9.30 -22.70 -2.66
CA THR A 69 8.17 -22.83 -3.60
C THR A 69 6.84 -22.83 -2.83
N GLY A 70 5.78 -22.34 -3.46
CA GLY A 70 4.44 -22.24 -2.85
C GLY A 70 4.35 -21.27 -1.66
N ALA A 71 5.40 -20.51 -1.37
CA ALA A 71 5.46 -19.59 -0.24
C ALA A 71 4.89 -18.20 -0.58
N TYR A 72 4.19 -17.61 0.37
CA TYR A 72 3.81 -16.19 0.33
C TYR A 72 4.84 -15.36 1.09
N ILE A 73 5.51 -14.45 0.39
CA ILE A 73 6.53 -13.56 0.98
C ILE A 73 6.00 -12.11 0.99
N PRO A 74 5.44 -11.64 2.12
CA PRO A 74 4.89 -10.29 2.21
C PRO A 74 6.00 -9.24 2.30
N VAL A 75 6.02 -8.28 1.36
CA VAL A 75 6.93 -7.12 1.38
C VAL A 75 6.13 -5.85 1.71
N CYS A 76 5.69 -5.76 2.96
CA CYS A 76 4.65 -4.78 3.39
C CYS A 76 5.08 -3.91 4.59
N GLY A 77 6.37 -3.87 4.91
CA GLY A 77 6.87 -3.10 6.05
C GLY A 77 6.41 -3.61 7.41
N GLY A 78 6.02 -4.89 7.49
CA GLY A 78 5.47 -5.53 8.69
C GLY A 78 3.94 -5.43 8.82
N ASN A 79 3.26 -4.76 7.89
CA ASN A 79 1.79 -4.66 7.91
C ASN A 79 1.14 -5.77 7.09
N VAL A 80 1.26 -7.01 7.57
CA VAL A 80 0.61 -8.19 6.98
C VAL A 80 -0.62 -8.57 7.82
N MET A 81 -1.71 -8.94 7.16
CA MET A 81 -2.85 -9.53 7.85
C MET A 81 -2.51 -11.00 8.16
N PRO A 82 -2.47 -11.42 9.44
CA PRO A 82 -2.01 -12.75 9.83
C PRO A 82 -3.13 -13.76 9.66
N THR A 83 -3.49 -14.11 8.42
CA THR A 83 -4.34 -15.27 8.10
C THR A 83 -4.19 -15.61 6.62
N ILE A 84 -3.04 -16.17 6.27
CA ILE A 84 -2.95 -17.35 5.40
C ILE A 84 -1.94 -18.31 6.02
#